data_AF-F9P571-F1
#
_entry.id   AF-F9P571-F1
#
_cell.length_a   1.000
_cell.length_b   1.000
_cell.length_c   1.000
_cell.angle_alpha   90.00
_cell.angle_beta   90.00
_cell.angle_gamma   90.00
#
_symmetry.space_group_name_H-M   'P 1'
#
loop_
_entity.id
_entity.type
_entity.pdbx_description
1 polymer ?
#
loop_
_entity_poly.entity_id
_entity_poly.type
_entity_poly.pdbx_seq_one_letter_code
_entity_poly.pdbx_strand_id
1 'polypeptide(L)'
;MSNGLIVLIIVIAVLLIVAYIAAVLLRKRNDALLAKLEEHKEELYNLPVNDEVEAVKNMHLIGQSQVAFREWNQKWVDLSLNSFADIENNLFETEGHNNSFRFLKAKHGIDKIESQIDLIEEDITAIRNALAELEKQESKNSGRVLHTLELFEKLQVSVANDTEGYGSALPEIEKQLEKIQSEFSQFVTLNSSGDPVEAAEILDQTENHILALTQIVEKIPALVSDLVHKLPEQLEDLESGYRKLLESGYHFIETDIESRFQQLHTSLKRIVKILPVWNWIMHSMKIRKSKKK
;
A
#
# COMPACT_ATOMS: atom_id res chain seq x y z
N MET A 1 -92.87 -6.91 -5.42
CA MET A 1 -91.74 -5.99 -5.70
C MET A 1 -91.64 -5.84 -7.22
N SER A 2 -91.49 -4.61 -7.73
CA SER A 2 -91.37 -4.36 -9.18
C SER A 2 -90.17 -5.12 -9.76
N ASN A 3 -90.36 -5.83 -10.88
CA ASN A 3 -89.30 -6.57 -11.57
C ASN A 3 -88.06 -5.69 -11.87
N GLY A 4 -88.26 -4.38 -12.07
CA GLY A 4 -87.16 -3.43 -12.26
C GLY A 4 -86.27 -3.21 -11.02
N LEU A 5 -86.83 -3.34 -9.82
CA LEU A 5 -86.08 -3.20 -8.57
C LEU A 5 -85.22 -4.46 -8.30
N ILE A 6 -85.73 -5.64 -8.67
CA ILE A 6 -84.97 -6.90 -8.62
C ILE A 6 -83.79 -6.86 -9.60
N VAL A 7 -84.01 -6.40 -10.83
CA VAL A 7 -82.93 -6.24 -11.83
C VAL A 7 -81.87 -5.23 -11.36
N LEU A 8 -82.28 -4.09 -10.78
CA LEU A 8 -81.35 -3.10 -10.23
C LEU A 8 -80.47 -3.69 -9.11
N ILE A 9 -81.06 -4.45 -8.18
CA ILE A 9 -80.31 -5.11 -7.08
C ILE A 9 -79.31 -6.12 -7.65
N ILE A 10 -79.70 -6.91 -8.65
CA ILE A 10 -78.81 -7.88 -9.30
C ILE A 10 -77.64 -7.18 -9.99
N VAL A 11 -77.87 -6.06 -10.70
CA VAL A 11 -76.81 -5.29 -11.36
C VAL A 11 -75.82 -4.71 -10.33
N ILE A 12 -76.32 -4.17 -9.22
CA ILE A 12 -75.47 -3.65 -8.13
C ILE A 12 -74.66 -4.78 -7.49
N ALA A 13 -75.29 -5.94 -7.23
CA ALA A 13 -74.60 -7.09 -6.67
C ALA A 13 -73.47 -7.60 -7.59
N VAL A 14 -73.72 -7.69 -8.89
CA VAL A 14 -72.70 -8.06 -9.89
C VAL A 14 -71.56 -7.04 -9.94
N LEU A 15 -71.88 -5.73 -9.92
CA LEU A 15 -70.85 -4.67 -9.87
C LEU A 15 -69.96 -4.77 -8.63
N LEU A 16 -70.53 -5.06 -7.46
CA LEU A 16 -69.76 -5.25 -6.23
C LEU A 16 -68.84 -6.47 -6.30
N ILE A 17 -69.30 -7.58 -6.89
CA ILE A 17 -68.48 -8.78 -7.11
C ILE A 17 -67.31 -8.46 -8.04
N VAL A 18 -67.56 -7.78 -9.16
CA VAL A 18 -66.51 -7.38 -10.11
C VAL A 18 -65.50 -6.44 -9.45
N ALA A 19 -65.96 -5.45 -8.68
CA ALA A 19 -65.08 -4.53 -7.95
C ALA A 19 -64.21 -5.27 -6.91
N TYR A 20 -64.77 -6.25 -6.20
CA TYR A 20 -64.02 -7.08 -5.25
C TYR A 20 -62.94 -7.92 -5.96
N ILE A 21 -63.29 -8.59 -7.05
CA ILE A 21 -62.32 -9.38 -7.85
C ILE A 21 -61.19 -8.47 -8.35
N ALA A 22 -61.53 -7.30 -8.89
CA ALA A 22 -60.53 -6.33 -9.35
C ALA A 22 -59.61 -5.88 -8.22
N ALA A 23 -60.14 -5.61 -7.02
CA ALA A 23 -59.35 -5.24 -5.85
C ALA A 23 -58.39 -6.38 -5.42
N VAL A 24 -58.85 -7.63 -5.42
CA VAL A 24 -58.00 -8.80 -5.08
C VAL A 24 -56.90 -8.99 -6.11
N LEU A 25 -57.19 -8.82 -7.41
CA LEU A 25 -56.19 -8.92 -8.47
C LEU A 25 -55.13 -7.82 -8.38
N LEU A 26 -55.55 -6.56 -8.13
CA LEU A 26 -54.61 -5.44 -7.94
C LEU A 26 -53.72 -5.66 -6.72
N ARG A 27 -54.30 -6.13 -5.61
CA ARG A 27 -53.53 -6.46 -4.41
C ARG A 27 -52.46 -7.51 -4.70
N LYS A 28 -52.85 -8.65 -5.28
CA LYS A 28 -51.92 -9.73 -5.63
C LYS A 28 -50.82 -9.28 -6.59
N ARG A 29 -51.16 -8.42 -7.56
CA ARG A 29 -50.18 -7.88 -8.50
C ARG A 29 -49.13 -7.04 -7.77
N ASN A 30 -49.57 -6.15 -6.89
CA ASN A 30 -48.66 -5.30 -6.11
C ASN A 30 -47.82 -6.11 -5.11
N ASP A 31 -48.40 -7.14 -4.47
CA ASP A 31 -47.65 -8.06 -3.60
C ASP A 31 -46.52 -8.75 -4.37
N ALA A 32 -46.79 -9.18 -5.61
CA ALA A 32 -45.77 -9.79 -6.47
C ALA A 32 -44.66 -8.81 -6.88
N LEU A 33 -44.99 -7.53 -7.10
CA LEU A 33 -44.00 -6.50 -7.39
C LEU A 33 -43.13 -6.20 -6.16
N LEU A 34 -43.74 -6.06 -4.99
CA LEU A 34 -43.02 -5.82 -3.74
C LEU A 34 -42.09 -6.99 -3.40
N ALA A 35 -42.55 -8.24 -3.57
CA ALA A 35 -41.71 -9.42 -3.38
C ALA A 35 -40.48 -9.43 -4.32
N LYS A 36 -40.65 -9.00 -5.58
CA LYS A 36 -39.52 -8.89 -6.53
C LYS A 36 -38.53 -7.79 -6.12
N LEU A 37 -39.02 -6.66 -5.60
CA LEU A 37 -38.16 -5.58 -5.11
C LEU A 37 -37.40 -6.00 -3.85
N GLU A 38 -38.05 -6.76 -2.96
CA GLU A 38 -37.42 -7.35 -1.77
C GLU A 38 -36.31 -8.33 -2.15
N GLU A 39 -36.56 -9.23 -3.10
CA GLU A 39 -35.57 -10.16 -3.65
C GLU A 39 -34.37 -9.41 -4.26
N HIS A 40 -34.62 -8.38 -5.07
CA HIS A 40 -33.54 -7.58 -5.67
C HIS A 40 -32.72 -6.86 -4.59
N LYS A 41 -33.36 -6.32 -3.55
CA LYS A 41 -32.67 -5.72 -2.41
C LYS A 41 -31.79 -6.75 -1.69
N GLU A 42 -32.29 -7.97 -1.44
CA GLU A 42 -31.50 -9.05 -0.84
C GLU A 42 -30.30 -9.46 -1.70
N GLU A 43 -30.46 -9.54 -3.02
CA GLU A 43 -29.36 -9.81 -3.96
C GLU A 43 -28.25 -8.76 -3.83
N LEU A 44 -28.61 -7.47 -3.82
CA LEU A 44 -27.66 -6.36 -3.67
C LEU A 44 -26.99 -6.37 -2.29
N TYR A 45 -27.72 -6.69 -1.23
CA TYR A 45 -27.18 -6.77 0.13
C TYR A 45 -26.16 -7.90 0.30
N ASN A 46 -26.39 -9.04 -0.38
CA ASN A 46 -25.53 -10.22 -0.32
C ASN A 46 -24.30 -10.14 -1.22
N LEU A 47 -24.10 -9.05 -1.97
CA LEU A 47 -22.89 -8.86 -2.75
C LEU A 47 -21.65 -8.80 -1.84
N PRO A 48 -20.52 -9.43 -2.22
CA PRO A 48 -19.32 -9.54 -1.39
C PRO A 48 -18.48 -8.25 -1.38
N VAL A 49 -19.11 -7.08 -1.30
CA VAL A 49 -18.41 -5.78 -1.32
C VAL A 49 -17.52 -5.62 -0.10
N ASN A 50 -17.88 -6.23 1.04
CA ASN A 50 -17.03 -6.22 2.23
C ASN A 50 -15.69 -6.93 1.98
N ASP A 51 -15.72 -8.07 1.28
CA ASP A 51 -14.50 -8.81 0.93
C ASP A 51 -13.63 -7.98 -0.02
N GLU A 52 -14.23 -7.28 -0.97
CA GLU A 52 -13.53 -6.36 -1.88
C GLU A 52 -12.90 -5.17 -1.13
N VAL A 53 -13.62 -4.60 -0.16
CA VAL A 53 -13.10 -3.55 0.74
C VAL A 53 -11.93 -4.06 1.58
N GLU A 54 -12.04 -5.26 2.16
CA GLU A 54 -10.97 -5.86 2.96
C GLU A 54 -9.73 -6.19 2.12
N ALA A 55 -9.92 -6.71 0.91
CA ALA A 55 -8.84 -6.99 -0.02
C ALA A 55 -8.04 -5.72 -0.32
N VAL A 56 -8.72 -4.64 -0.68
CA VAL A 56 -8.08 -3.33 -0.98
C VAL A 56 -7.45 -2.72 0.29
N LYS A 57 -8.08 -2.86 1.45
CA LYS A 57 -7.53 -2.41 2.74
C LYS A 57 -6.19 -3.07 3.08
N ASN A 58 -6.04 -4.35 2.74
CA ASN A 58 -4.82 -5.12 2.99
C ASN A 58 -3.65 -4.70 2.07
N MET A 59 -3.89 -3.93 1.02
CA MET A 59 -2.86 -3.48 0.06
C MET A 59 -1.99 -2.32 0.55
N HIS A 60 -2.04 -1.96 1.84
CA HIS A 60 -1.20 -0.90 2.45
C HIS A 60 -1.17 0.39 1.62
N LEU A 61 -2.36 0.85 1.19
CA LEU A 61 -2.50 2.04 0.36
C LEU A 61 -1.85 3.27 1.00
N ILE A 62 -1.13 4.05 0.18
CA ILE A 62 -0.45 5.28 0.59
C ILE A 62 -0.99 6.45 -0.22
N GLY A 63 -1.22 7.59 0.44
CA GLY A 63 -1.43 8.84 -0.26
C GLY A 63 -2.79 9.01 -0.91
N GLN A 64 -2.84 9.38 -2.19
CA GLN A 64 -4.11 9.61 -2.90
C GLN A 64 -4.98 8.35 -2.96
N SER A 65 -4.38 7.17 -3.17
CA SER A 65 -5.09 5.90 -3.13
C SER A 65 -5.73 5.64 -1.77
N GLN A 66 -5.07 6.04 -0.68
CA GLN A 66 -5.59 5.90 0.69
C GLN A 66 -6.78 6.83 0.94
N VAL A 67 -6.71 8.08 0.46
CA VAL A 67 -7.81 9.05 0.58
C VAL A 67 -9.03 8.56 -0.21
N ALA A 68 -8.83 8.16 -1.46
CA ALA A 68 -9.89 7.61 -2.31
C ALA A 68 -10.54 6.37 -1.69
N PHE A 69 -9.74 5.42 -1.19
CA PHE A 69 -10.26 4.23 -0.51
C PHE A 69 -11.12 4.60 0.71
N ARG A 70 -10.68 5.54 1.56
CA ARG A 70 -11.47 5.98 2.72
C ARG A 70 -12.81 6.57 2.31
N GLU A 71 -12.85 7.36 1.24
CA GLU A 71 -14.09 7.93 0.72
C GLU A 71 -15.07 6.84 0.25
N TRP A 72 -14.59 5.90 -0.57
CA TRP A 72 -15.43 4.80 -1.07
C TRP A 72 -15.88 3.85 0.04
N ASN A 73 -15.01 3.55 1.00
CA ASN A 73 -15.37 2.76 2.18
C ASN A 73 -16.43 3.48 3.02
N GLN A 74 -16.34 4.80 3.19
CA GLN A 74 -17.35 5.57 3.91
C GLN A 74 -18.70 5.54 3.19
N LYS A 75 -18.71 5.68 1.86
CA LYS A 75 -19.92 5.54 1.03
C LYS A 75 -20.54 4.16 1.17
N TRP A 76 -19.74 3.09 1.14
CA TRP A 76 -20.21 1.72 1.36
C TRP A 76 -20.84 1.55 2.75
N VAL A 77 -20.16 2.01 3.81
CA VAL A 77 -20.68 1.92 5.18
C VAL A 77 -22.01 2.65 5.30
N ASP A 78 -22.12 3.86 4.77
CA ASP A 78 -23.36 4.65 4.79
C ASP A 78 -24.51 3.93 4.05
N LEU A 79 -24.24 3.43 2.85
CA LEU A 79 -25.20 2.69 2.03
C LEU A 79 -25.65 1.40 2.74
N SER A 80 -24.70 0.64 3.30
CA SER A 80 -24.97 -0.63 3.98
C SER A 80 -25.84 -0.48 5.24
N LEU A 81 -25.72 0.64 5.96
CA LEU A 81 -26.39 0.87 7.24
C LEU A 81 -27.70 1.63 7.10
N ASN A 82 -27.76 2.64 6.22
CA ASN A 82 -28.88 3.57 6.16
C ASN A 82 -29.78 3.29 4.96
N SER A 83 -29.22 3.15 3.75
CA SER A 83 -30.01 3.07 2.52
C SER A 83 -30.86 1.79 2.44
N PHE A 84 -30.33 0.64 2.85
CA PHE A 84 -31.11 -0.60 2.92
C PHE A 84 -32.22 -0.56 3.98
N ALA A 85 -31.95 0.06 5.14
CA ALA A 85 -32.95 0.23 6.18
C ALA A 85 -34.09 1.15 5.72
N ASP A 86 -33.78 2.20 4.96
CA ASP A 86 -34.78 3.09 4.36
C ASP A 86 -35.65 2.38 3.32
N ILE A 87 -35.07 1.48 2.52
CA ILE A 87 -35.83 0.64 1.58
C ILE A 87 -36.77 -0.30 2.33
N GLU A 88 -36.26 -0.99 3.36
CA GLU A 88 -37.05 -1.90 4.20
C GLU A 88 -38.29 -1.20 4.78
N ASN A 89 -38.08 -0.01 5.34
CA ASN A 89 -39.17 0.81 5.89
C ASN A 89 -40.19 1.19 4.80
N ASN A 90 -39.73 1.61 3.62
CA ASN A 90 -40.64 1.97 2.52
C ASN A 90 -41.41 0.74 1.99
N LEU A 91 -40.77 -0.44 1.94
CA LEU A 91 -41.39 -1.71 1.57
C LEU A 91 -42.53 -2.03 2.53
N PHE A 92 -42.26 -2.01 3.84
CA PHE A 92 -43.25 -2.25 4.89
C PHE A 92 -44.44 -1.28 4.84
N GLU A 93 -44.17 0.03 4.68
CA GLU A 93 -45.23 1.04 4.55
C GLU A 93 -46.10 0.81 3.31
N THR A 94 -45.47 0.45 2.19
CA THR A 94 -46.12 0.24 0.90
C THR A 94 -46.97 -1.04 0.91
N GLU A 95 -46.47 -2.11 1.53
CA GLU A 95 -47.25 -3.32 1.83
C GLU A 95 -48.48 -2.99 2.68
N GLY A 96 -48.31 -2.17 3.73
CA GLY A 96 -49.41 -1.70 4.57
C GLY A 96 -50.49 -0.94 3.77
N HIS A 97 -50.07 -0.10 2.81
CA HIS A 97 -50.97 0.59 1.89
C HIS A 97 -51.69 -0.39 0.93
N ASN A 98 -50.99 -1.38 0.40
CA ASN A 98 -51.57 -2.39 -0.48
C ASN A 98 -52.59 -3.27 0.25
N ASN A 99 -52.25 -3.73 1.45
CA ASN A 99 -53.11 -4.52 2.32
C ASN A 99 -54.37 -3.75 2.77
N SER A 100 -54.27 -2.43 2.89
CA SER A 100 -55.40 -1.54 3.20
C SER A 100 -56.20 -1.09 1.97
N PHE A 101 -55.99 -1.72 0.80
CA PHE A 101 -56.63 -1.38 -0.49
C PHE A 101 -56.38 0.06 -0.97
N ARG A 102 -55.34 0.74 -0.46
CA ARG A 102 -54.94 2.10 -0.87
C ARG A 102 -54.01 2.04 -2.09
N PHE A 103 -54.51 1.48 -3.20
CA PHE A 103 -53.70 1.11 -4.37
C PHE A 103 -52.93 2.26 -5.01
N LEU A 104 -53.48 3.48 -5.02
CA LEU A 104 -52.76 4.64 -5.56
C LEU A 104 -51.51 4.95 -4.73
N LYS A 105 -51.59 4.87 -3.40
CA LYS A 105 -50.43 5.08 -2.53
C LYS A 105 -49.44 3.92 -2.64
N ALA A 106 -49.94 2.68 -2.69
CA ALA A 106 -49.11 1.50 -2.89
C ALA A 106 -48.31 1.60 -4.20
N LYS A 107 -48.94 2.06 -5.28
CA LYS A 107 -48.25 2.27 -6.56
C LYS A 107 -47.13 3.30 -6.46
N HIS A 108 -47.39 4.47 -5.88
CA HIS A 108 -46.34 5.50 -5.71
C HIS A 108 -45.21 5.00 -4.79
N GLY A 109 -45.52 4.20 -3.78
CA GLY A 109 -44.53 3.56 -2.93
C GLY A 109 -43.65 2.57 -3.70
N ILE A 110 -44.25 1.72 -4.53
CA ILE A 110 -43.54 0.80 -5.43
C ILE A 110 -42.59 1.57 -6.35
N ASP A 111 -43.09 2.61 -7.05
CA ASP A 111 -42.28 3.42 -7.97
C ASP A 111 -41.10 4.10 -7.23
N LYS A 112 -41.30 4.53 -5.97
CA LYS A 112 -40.25 5.10 -5.13
C LYS A 112 -39.20 4.07 -4.73
N ILE A 113 -39.63 2.88 -4.28
CA ILE A 113 -38.73 1.79 -3.87
C ILE A 113 -37.88 1.35 -5.05
N GLU A 114 -38.49 1.16 -6.23
CA GLU A 114 -37.79 0.80 -7.47
C GLU A 114 -36.68 1.81 -7.77
N SER A 115 -36.98 3.11 -7.76
CA SER A 115 -35.97 4.15 -7.96
C SER A 115 -34.87 4.16 -6.89
N GLN A 116 -35.17 3.81 -5.64
CA GLN A 116 -34.15 3.73 -4.58
C GLN A 116 -33.23 2.53 -4.79
N ILE A 117 -33.78 1.39 -5.20
CA ILE A 117 -33.01 0.19 -5.52
C ILE A 117 -32.08 0.45 -6.71
N ASP A 118 -32.58 1.07 -7.78
CA ASP A 118 -31.76 1.41 -8.95
C ASP A 118 -30.57 2.32 -8.59
N LEU A 119 -30.80 3.33 -7.74
CA LEU A 119 -29.73 4.23 -7.28
C LEU A 119 -28.69 3.49 -6.43
N ILE A 120 -29.14 2.59 -5.54
CA ILE A 120 -28.24 1.77 -4.74
C ILE A 120 -27.43 0.83 -5.63
N GLU A 121 -28.04 0.21 -6.64
CA GLU A 121 -27.33 -0.65 -7.59
C GLU A 121 -26.23 0.12 -8.33
N GLU A 122 -26.52 1.34 -8.77
CA GLU A 122 -25.55 2.24 -9.40
C GLU A 122 -24.39 2.58 -8.43
N ASP A 123 -24.73 2.97 -7.19
CA ASP A 123 -23.73 3.31 -6.16
C ASP A 123 -22.85 2.10 -5.80
N ILE A 124 -23.44 0.92 -5.61
CA ILE A 124 -22.70 -0.32 -5.37
C ILE A 124 -21.76 -0.60 -6.54
N THR A 125 -22.26 -0.53 -7.77
CA THR A 125 -21.44 -0.76 -8.97
C THR A 125 -20.30 0.23 -9.07
N ALA A 126 -20.53 1.51 -8.76
CA ALA A 126 -19.50 2.54 -8.73
C ALA A 126 -18.44 2.26 -7.65
N ILE A 127 -18.84 1.89 -6.44
CA ILE A 127 -17.95 1.52 -5.35
C ILE A 127 -17.06 0.34 -5.76
N ARG A 128 -17.66 -0.74 -6.27
CA ARG A 128 -16.92 -1.96 -6.67
C ARG A 128 -15.91 -1.67 -7.78
N ASN A 129 -16.33 -0.91 -8.80
CA ASN A 129 -15.44 -0.50 -9.88
C ASN A 129 -14.28 0.38 -9.38
N ALA A 130 -14.56 1.30 -8.46
CA ALA A 130 -13.53 2.15 -7.88
C ALA A 130 -12.54 1.35 -7.02
N LEU A 131 -13.01 0.39 -6.23
CA LEU A 131 -12.17 -0.52 -5.45
C LEU A 131 -11.30 -1.40 -6.37
N ALA A 132 -11.86 -1.96 -7.43
CA ALA A 132 -11.12 -2.78 -8.40
C ALA A 132 -10.05 -1.96 -9.15
N GLU A 133 -10.33 -0.70 -9.50
CA GLU A 133 -9.33 0.17 -10.12
C GLU A 133 -8.23 0.55 -9.12
N LEU A 134 -8.57 0.83 -7.85
CA LEU A 134 -7.58 1.04 -6.79
C LEU A 134 -6.69 -0.18 -6.60
N GLU A 135 -7.25 -1.39 -6.57
CA GLU A 135 -6.50 -2.64 -6.48
C GLU A 135 -5.51 -2.77 -7.65
N LYS A 136 -5.97 -2.54 -8.87
CA LYS A 136 -5.17 -2.67 -10.09
C LYS A 136 -4.03 -1.65 -10.16
N GLN A 137 -4.28 -0.42 -9.74
CA GLN A 137 -3.25 0.62 -9.71
C GLN A 137 -2.24 0.34 -8.60
N GLU A 138 -2.70 -0.04 -7.40
CA GLU A 138 -1.82 -0.34 -6.28
C GLU A 138 -0.99 -1.59 -6.53
N SER A 139 -1.57 -2.66 -7.09
CA SER A 139 -0.84 -3.88 -7.45
C SER A 139 0.37 -3.60 -8.37
N LYS A 140 0.26 -2.61 -9.26
CA LYS A 140 1.37 -2.19 -10.14
C LYS A 140 2.45 -1.38 -9.41
N ASN A 141 2.10 -0.64 -8.35
CA ASN A 141 3.00 0.29 -7.66
C ASN A 141 3.60 -0.29 -6.37
N SER A 142 2.78 -0.93 -5.53
CA SER A 142 3.15 -1.42 -4.20
C SER A 142 4.17 -2.56 -4.21
N GLY A 143 4.15 -3.42 -5.22
CA GLY A 143 5.08 -4.57 -5.29
C GLY A 143 6.55 -4.15 -5.25
N ARG A 144 6.88 -3.02 -5.86
CA ARG A 144 8.25 -2.46 -5.85
C ARG A 144 8.58 -1.83 -4.50
N VAL A 145 7.69 -1.01 -3.97
CA VAL A 145 7.89 -0.31 -2.68
C VAL A 145 8.11 -1.30 -1.54
N LEU A 146 7.29 -2.34 -1.44
CA LEU A 146 7.41 -3.38 -0.43
C LEU A 146 8.75 -4.11 -0.53
N HIS A 147 9.17 -4.47 -1.75
CA HIS A 147 10.46 -5.11 -1.97
C HIS A 147 11.63 -4.22 -1.53
N THR A 148 11.58 -2.93 -1.88
CA THR A 148 12.62 -1.97 -1.50
C THR A 148 12.68 -1.74 0.01
N LEU A 149 11.53 -1.71 0.70
CA LEU A 149 11.46 -1.66 2.17
C LEU A 149 12.07 -2.91 2.81
N GLU A 150 11.78 -4.10 2.28
CA GLU A 150 12.37 -5.35 2.78
C GLU A 150 13.90 -5.38 2.62
N LEU A 151 14.41 -4.89 1.48
CA LEU A 151 15.86 -4.75 1.26
C LEU A 151 16.49 -3.78 2.26
N PHE A 152 15.82 -2.67 2.55
CA PHE A 152 16.29 -1.68 3.51
C PHE A 152 16.29 -2.22 4.95
N GLU A 153 15.23 -2.92 5.37
CA GLU A 153 15.15 -3.55 6.70
C GLU A 153 16.27 -4.59 6.89
N LYS A 154 16.49 -5.46 5.89
CA LYS A 154 17.60 -6.42 5.92
C LYS A 154 18.96 -5.72 6.06
N LEU A 155 19.16 -4.60 5.37
CA LEU A 155 20.37 -3.82 5.46
C LEU A 155 20.56 -3.22 6.86
N GLN A 156 19.50 -2.65 7.46
CA GLN A 156 19.54 -2.13 8.83
C GLN A 156 19.91 -3.23 9.84
N VAL A 157 19.29 -4.40 9.73
CA VAL A 157 19.60 -5.56 10.59
C VAL A 157 21.06 -6.01 10.41
N SER A 158 21.56 -6.06 9.17
CA SER A 158 22.96 -6.42 8.90
C SER A 158 23.95 -5.43 9.52
N VAL A 159 23.64 -4.13 9.46
CA VAL A 159 24.49 -3.09 10.07
C VAL A 159 24.42 -3.17 11.60
N ALA A 160 23.25 -3.40 12.18
CA ALA A 160 23.09 -3.51 13.63
C ALA A 160 23.82 -4.74 14.22
N ASN A 161 23.96 -5.82 13.46
CA ASN A 161 24.57 -7.07 13.92
C ASN A 161 26.11 -7.09 13.88
N ASP A 162 26.76 -6.22 13.09
CA ASP A 162 28.23 -6.22 12.91
C ASP A 162 28.85 -4.83 13.16
N THR A 163 28.34 -4.11 14.16
CA THR A 163 28.78 -2.74 14.48
C THR A 163 30.29 -2.61 14.70
N GLU A 164 30.90 -3.61 15.34
CA GLU A 164 32.35 -3.67 15.55
C GLU A 164 33.13 -3.83 14.24
N GLY A 165 32.64 -4.65 13.30
CA GLY A 165 33.26 -4.90 12.00
C GLY A 165 33.40 -3.65 11.14
N TYR A 166 32.52 -2.66 11.31
CA TYR A 166 32.58 -1.42 10.55
C TYR A 166 33.58 -0.39 11.11
N GLY A 167 33.97 -0.50 12.38
CA GLY A 167 34.95 0.37 13.02
C GLY A 167 34.68 1.87 12.79
N SER A 168 35.67 2.59 12.26
CA SER A 168 35.55 4.05 12.02
C SER A 168 34.53 4.43 10.94
N ALA A 169 34.08 3.49 10.10
CA ALA A 169 33.12 3.76 9.04
C ALA A 169 31.66 3.71 9.50
N LEU A 170 31.37 3.14 10.68
CA LEU A 170 30.01 2.99 11.21
C LEU A 170 29.20 4.31 11.18
N PRO A 171 29.71 5.46 11.64
CA PRO A 171 28.93 6.70 11.66
C PRO A 171 28.52 7.19 10.25
N GLU A 172 29.34 6.92 9.23
CA GLU A 172 28.96 7.28 7.86
C GLU A 172 27.91 6.30 7.31
N ILE A 173 28.01 5.00 7.63
CA ILE A 173 26.98 4.01 7.26
C ILE A 173 25.63 4.40 7.87
N GLU A 174 25.59 4.73 9.16
CA GLU A 174 24.38 5.19 9.87
C GLU A 174 23.78 6.43 9.21
N LYS A 175 24.63 7.41 8.87
CA LYS A 175 24.19 8.61 8.14
C LYS A 175 23.60 8.30 6.77
N GLN A 176 24.13 7.33 6.04
CA GLN A 176 23.56 6.90 4.76
C GLN A 176 22.22 6.17 4.96
N LEU A 177 22.08 5.37 6.03
CA LEU A 177 20.80 4.76 6.40
C LEU A 177 19.73 5.82 6.72
N GLU A 178 20.08 6.86 7.48
CA GLU A 178 19.19 8.00 7.75
C GLU A 178 18.78 8.73 6.47
N LYS A 179 19.72 8.92 5.53
CA LYS A 179 19.42 9.55 4.23
C LYS A 179 18.41 8.71 3.44
N ILE A 180 18.59 7.40 3.37
CA ILE A 180 17.65 6.49 2.69
C ILE A 180 16.28 6.54 3.37
N GLN A 181 16.22 6.59 4.70
CA GLN A 181 14.96 6.74 5.44
C GLN A 181 14.24 8.07 5.12
N SER A 182 14.99 9.15 4.96
CA SER A 182 14.46 10.45 4.51
C SER A 182 13.91 10.38 3.08
N GLU A 183 14.60 9.69 2.16
CA GLU A 183 14.15 9.49 0.77
C GLU A 183 12.83 8.71 0.73
N PHE A 184 12.68 7.66 1.56
CA PHE A 184 11.40 6.95 1.72
C PHE A 184 10.27 7.87 2.23
N SER A 185 10.58 8.73 3.20
CA SER A 185 9.59 9.68 3.73
C SER A 185 9.15 10.68 2.67
N GLN A 186 10.08 11.11 1.81
CA GLN A 186 9.80 11.98 0.67
C GLN A 186 9.00 11.26 -0.42
N PHE A 187 9.32 9.99 -0.71
CA PHE A 187 8.53 9.14 -1.61
C PHE A 187 7.08 9.03 -1.14
N VAL A 188 6.86 8.71 0.14
CA VAL A 188 5.52 8.62 0.74
C VAL A 188 4.78 9.95 0.60
N THR A 189 5.47 11.07 0.83
CA THR A 189 4.88 12.41 0.70
C THR A 189 4.50 12.70 -0.76
N LEU A 190 5.40 12.52 -1.73
CA LEU A 190 5.12 12.80 -3.14
C LEU A 190 4.07 11.87 -3.75
N ASN A 191 4.04 10.59 -3.35
CA ASN A 191 2.98 9.66 -3.73
C ASN A 191 1.62 10.08 -3.12
N SER A 192 1.65 10.83 -2.02
CA SER A 192 0.46 11.37 -1.37
C SER A 192 -0.01 12.71 -1.91
N SER A 193 0.88 13.57 -2.40
CA SER A 193 0.55 14.98 -2.63
C SER A 193 1.04 15.56 -3.96
N GLY A 194 1.84 14.84 -4.75
CA GLY A 194 2.80 15.48 -5.64
C GLY A 194 2.75 15.10 -7.11
N ASP A 195 3.29 13.94 -7.46
CA ASP A 195 3.52 13.54 -8.85
C ASP A 195 3.97 12.06 -8.85
N PRO A 196 3.19 11.12 -9.42
CA PRO A 196 3.59 9.71 -9.48
C PRO A 196 4.89 9.47 -10.24
N VAL A 197 5.25 10.34 -11.20
CA VAL A 197 6.48 10.23 -11.99
C VAL A 197 7.69 10.58 -11.13
N GLU A 198 7.61 11.67 -10.35
CA GLU A 198 8.68 12.07 -9.43
C GLU A 198 8.83 11.04 -8.30
N ALA A 199 7.72 10.51 -7.78
CA ALA A 199 7.76 9.44 -6.78
C ALA A 199 8.47 8.18 -7.33
N ALA A 200 8.20 7.78 -8.56
CA ALA A 200 8.90 6.65 -9.18
C ALA A 200 10.41 6.91 -9.33
N GLU A 201 10.83 8.12 -9.67
CA GLU A 201 12.25 8.48 -9.76
C GLU A 201 12.94 8.43 -8.38
N ILE A 202 12.30 8.93 -7.33
CA ILE A 202 12.84 8.83 -5.96
C ILE A 202 12.97 7.37 -5.54
N LEU A 203 11.97 6.52 -5.85
CA LEU A 203 12.04 5.10 -5.53
C LEU A 203 13.22 4.43 -6.25
N ASP A 204 13.43 4.72 -7.53
CA ASP A 204 14.59 4.22 -8.30
C ASP A 204 15.92 4.67 -7.66
N GLN A 205 16.03 5.94 -7.23
CA GLN A 205 17.21 6.44 -6.56
C GLN A 205 17.45 5.74 -5.21
N THR A 206 16.37 5.53 -4.45
CA THR A 206 16.39 4.85 -3.15
C THR A 206 16.86 3.40 -3.29
N GLU A 207 16.32 2.65 -4.26
CA GLU A 207 16.79 1.29 -4.61
C GLU A 207 18.29 1.27 -4.91
N ASN A 208 18.77 2.22 -5.72
CA ASN A 208 20.18 2.32 -6.06
C ASN A 208 21.06 2.64 -4.84
N HIS A 209 20.61 3.51 -3.93
CA HIS A 209 21.34 3.82 -2.70
C HIS A 209 21.40 2.62 -1.76
N ILE A 210 20.30 1.88 -1.60
CA ILE A 210 20.26 0.63 -0.81
C ILE A 210 21.26 -0.37 -1.37
N LEU A 211 21.20 -0.67 -2.68
CA LEU A 211 22.12 -1.62 -3.32
C LEU A 211 23.59 -1.22 -3.18
N ALA A 212 23.88 0.08 -3.33
CA ALA A 212 25.24 0.59 -3.16
C ALA A 212 25.72 0.44 -1.71
N LEU A 213 24.87 0.77 -0.74
CA LEU A 213 25.21 0.67 0.67
C LEU A 213 25.35 -0.80 1.11
N THR A 214 24.49 -1.71 0.64
CA THR A 214 24.64 -3.16 0.89
C THR A 214 26.02 -3.66 0.46
N GLN A 215 26.47 -3.31 -0.75
CA GLN A 215 27.79 -3.72 -1.24
C GLN A 215 28.96 -3.13 -0.44
N ILE A 216 28.76 -1.95 0.16
CA ILE A 216 29.77 -1.31 1.02
C ILE A 216 29.82 -2.05 2.35
N VAL A 217 28.66 -2.25 2.98
CA VAL A 217 28.49 -2.95 4.26
C VAL A 217 29.06 -4.37 4.19
N GLU A 218 28.86 -5.11 3.10
CA GLU A 218 29.44 -6.45 2.92
C GLU A 218 30.98 -6.46 2.83
N LYS A 219 31.62 -5.36 2.39
CA LYS A 219 33.07 -5.32 2.11
C LYS A 219 33.88 -4.65 3.20
N ILE A 220 33.29 -3.70 3.92
CA ILE A 220 34.00 -2.92 4.93
C ILE A 220 34.60 -3.79 6.04
N PRO A 221 33.92 -4.81 6.60
CA PRO A 221 34.49 -5.62 7.68
C PRO A 221 35.84 -6.27 7.31
N ALA A 222 35.96 -6.80 6.09
CA ALA A 222 37.21 -7.35 5.59
C ALA A 222 38.31 -6.28 5.46
N LEU A 223 37.97 -5.09 4.95
CA LEU A 223 38.91 -3.98 4.81
C LEU A 223 39.38 -3.44 6.17
N VAL A 224 38.47 -3.34 7.14
CA VAL A 224 38.78 -2.93 8.52
C VAL A 224 39.72 -3.94 9.15
N SER A 225 39.43 -5.24 8.99
CA SER A 225 40.31 -6.31 9.48
C SER A 225 41.73 -6.20 8.91
N ASP A 226 41.87 -5.98 7.60
CA ASP A 226 43.17 -5.85 6.95
C ASP A 226 43.93 -4.59 7.43
N LEU A 227 43.23 -3.46 7.59
CA LEU A 227 43.84 -2.17 7.94
C LEU A 227 44.16 -2.00 9.42
N VAL A 228 43.35 -2.60 10.30
CA VAL A 228 43.46 -2.43 11.75
C VAL A 228 44.24 -3.58 12.41
N HIS A 229 44.24 -4.77 11.81
CA HIS A 229 44.94 -5.93 12.36
C HIS A 229 46.10 -6.39 11.49
N LYS A 230 45.84 -6.88 10.27
CA LYS A 230 46.87 -7.57 9.46
C LYS A 230 48.04 -6.69 9.05
N LEU A 231 47.76 -5.50 8.52
CA LEU A 231 48.81 -4.59 8.03
C LEU A 231 49.67 -4.04 9.17
N PRO A 232 49.12 -3.63 10.33
CA PRO A 232 49.92 -3.30 11.51
C PRO A 232 50.80 -4.44 12.00
N GLU A 233 50.26 -5.67 12.11
CA GLU A 233 51.04 -6.85 12.51
C GLU A 233 52.20 -7.12 11.54
N GLN A 234 51.94 -7.08 10.23
CA GLN A 234 52.97 -7.24 9.21
C GLN A 234 54.04 -6.15 9.27
N LEU A 235 53.66 -4.91 9.60
CA LEU A 235 54.58 -3.80 9.74
C LEU A 235 55.48 -3.98 10.98
N GLU A 236 54.89 -4.39 12.11
CA GLU A 236 55.61 -4.68 13.34
C GLU A 236 56.59 -5.85 13.17
N ASP A 237 56.18 -6.91 12.47
CA ASP A 237 57.03 -8.05 12.12
C ASP A 237 58.23 -7.62 11.26
N LEU A 238 58.00 -6.77 10.25
CA LEU A 238 59.05 -6.23 9.39
C LEU A 238 60.03 -5.34 10.16
N GLU A 239 59.54 -4.46 11.04
CA GLU A 239 60.39 -3.63 11.88
C GLU A 239 61.22 -4.46 12.87
N SER A 240 60.61 -5.49 13.47
CA SER A 240 61.29 -6.42 14.38
C SER A 240 62.39 -7.21 13.65
N GLY A 241 62.11 -7.71 12.45
CA GLY A 241 63.09 -8.37 11.60
C GLY A 241 64.25 -7.44 11.22
N TYR A 242 63.95 -6.20 10.87
CA TYR A 242 64.95 -5.17 10.57
C TYR A 242 65.87 -4.89 11.78
N ARG A 243 65.29 -4.68 12.97
CA ARG A 243 66.07 -4.46 14.21
C ARG A 243 66.99 -5.63 14.54
N LYS A 244 66.50 -6.87 14.43
CA LYS A 244 67.31 -8.09 14.65
C LYS A 244 68.50 -8.18 13.69
N LEU A 245 68.31 -7.83 12.42
CA LEU A 245 69.38 -7.86 11.41
C LEU A 245 70.46 -6.79 11.69
N LEU A 246 70.05 -5.59 12.13
CA LEU A 246 70.99 -4.56 12.59
C LEU A 246 71.81 -5.02 13.80
N GLU A 247 71.16 -5.62 14.81
CA GLU A 247 71.83 -6.20 15.99
C GLU A 247 72.80 -7.32 15.62
N SER A 248 72.49 -8.07 14.56
CA SER A 248 73.33 -9.13 13.99
C SER A 248 74.54 -8.60 13.19
N GLY A 249 74.69 -7.28 13.07
CA GLY A 249 75.77 -6.63 12.32
C GLY A 249 75.57 -6.57 10.81
N TYR A 250 74.36 -6.84 10.30
CA TYR A 250 74.06 -6.76 8.88
C TYR A 250 74.06 -5.30 8.40
N HIS A 251 74.80 -5.02 7.32
CA HIS A 251 74.84 -3.69 6.69
C HIS A 251 73.87 -3.62 5.51
N PHE A 252 72.87 -2.77 5.62
CA PHE A 252 71.94 -2.47 4.52
C PHE A 252 72.57 -1.49 3.53
N ILE A 253 72.25 -1.67 2.24
CA ILE A 253 72.70 -0.78 1.15
C ILE A 253 71.84 0.48 1.14
N GLU A 254 70.53 0.34 1.36
CA GLU A 254 69.60 1.45 1.57
C GLU A 254 69.69 2.04 2.99
N THR A 255 69.80 3.36 3.08
CA THR A 255 69.88 4.11 4.34
C THR A 255 68.55 4.73 4.78
N ASP A 256 67.50 4.65 3.96
CA ASP A 256 66.21 5.33 4.17
C ASP A 256 65.11 4.42 4.77
N ILE A 257 65.44 3.19 5.15
CA ILE A 257 64.47 2.16 5.58
C ILE A 257 63.62 2.63 6.77
N GLU A 258 64.24 3.25 7.79
CA GLU A 258 63.53 3.79 8.96
C GLU A 258 62.53 4.89 8.58
N SER A 259 62.91 5.74 7.61
CA SER A 259 62.02 6.79 7.10
C SER A 259 60.84 6.20 6.35
N ARG A 260 61.03 5.08 5.63
CA ARG A 260 59.95 4.38 4.93
C ARG A 260 58.96 3.74 5.91
N PHE A 261 59.44 3.17 7.02
CA PHE A 261 58.56 2.66 8.08
C PHE A 261 57.69 3.77 8.69
N GLN A 262 58.29 4.92 9.00
CA GLN A 262 57.56 6.12 9.46
C GLN A 262 56.50 6.60 8.45
N GLN A 263 56.84 6.59 7.15
CA GLN A 263 55.90 6.93 6.07
C GLN A 263 54.75 5.93 5.96
N LEU A 264 55.02 4.63 6.10
CA LEU A 264 54.01 3.58 6.08
C LEU A 264 53.06 3.72 7.28
N HIS A 265 53.58 3.94 8.50
CA HIS A 265 52.76 4.19 9.69
C HIS A 265 51.86 5.43 9.52
N THR A 266 52.41 6.51 8.97
CA THR A 266 51.65 7.74 8.71
C THR A 266 50.58 7.51 7.65
N SER A 267 50.89 6.74 6.60
CA SER A 267 49.96 6.40 5.53
C SER A 267 48.84 5.50 6.03
N LEU A 268 49.14 4.50 6.87
CA LEU A 268 48.15 3.60 7.45
C LEU A 268 47.19 4.35 8.38
N LYS A 269 47.71 5.19 9.28
CA LYS A 269 46.88 6.09 10.12
C LYS A 269 46.00 7.01 9.27
N ARG A 270 46.52 7.52 8.14
CA ARG A 270 45.76 8.38 7.23
C ARG A 270 44.64 7.60 6.53
N ILE A 271 44.90 6.38 6.06
CA ILE A 271 43.91 5.54 5.37
C ILE A 271 42.77 5.18 6.33
N VAL A 272 43.07 4.74 7.55
CA VAL A 272 42.06 4.43 8.58
C VAL A 272 41.19 5.66 8.89
N LYS A 273 41.77 6.86 8.87
CA LYS A 273 41.05 8.12 9.10
C LYS A 273 40.16 8.57 7.91
N ILE A 274 40.48 8.16 6.68
CA ILE A 274 39.73 8.51 5.46
C ILE A 274 38.72 7.42 5.09
N LEU A 275 38.81 6.22 5.69
CA LEU A 275 37.82 5.15 5.60
C LEU A 275 36.35 5.57 5.90
N PRO A 276 36.04 6.66 6.61
CA PRO A 276 34.66 7.15 6.72
C PRO A 276 34.24 8.06 5.55
N VAL A 277 35.17 8.61 4.76
CA VAL A 277 34.92 9.68 3.78
C VAL A 277 34.80 9.12 2.35
N TRP A 278 34.10 8.00 2.18
CA TRP A 278 33.97 7.19 0.95
C TRP A 278 33.36 7.86 -0.29
N ASN A 279 33.18 9.18 -0.28
CA ASN A 279 32.64 9.97 -1.38
C ASN A 279 33.43 9.74 -2.71
N TRP A 280 34.68 9.29 -2.64
CA TRP A 280 35.52 8.98 -3.82
C TRP A 280 35.34 7.58 -4.41
N ILE A 281 35.01 6.56 -3.60
CA ILE A 281 34.79 5.18 -4.09
C ILE A 281 33.43 5.07 -4.80
N MET A 282 32.43 5.80 -4.30
CA MET A 282 31.12 5.95 -4.96
C MET A 282 31.23 6.66 -6.32
N HIS A 283 32.05 7.72 -6.43
CA HIS A 283 32.24 8.44 -7.69
C HIS A 283 32.91 7.57 -8.77
N SER A 284 33.86 6.72 -8.40
CA SER A 284 34.57 5.82 -9.33
C SER A 284 33.74 4.61 -9.78
N MET A 285 32.79 4.12 -8.97
CA MET A 285 31.82 3.10 -9.41
C MET A 285 30.75 3.65 -10.36
N LYS A 286 30.30 4.90 -10.16
CA LYS A 286 29.33 5.58 -11.05
C LYS A 286 29.90 5.76 -12.46
N ILE A 287 31.20 6.04 -12.59
CA ILE A 287 31.90 6.18 -13.89
C ILE A 287 32.03 4.83 -14.63
N ARG A 288 32.10 3.70 -13.91
CA ARG A 288 32.28 2.37 -14.52
C ARG A 288 30.99 1.77 -15.10
N LYS A 289 29.81 2.10 -14.55
CA LYS A 289 28.52 1.68 -15.13
C LYS A 289 28.12 2.50 -16.37
N SER A 290 28.52 3.78 -16.45
CA SER A 290 28.25 4.63 -17.62
C SER A 290 29.07 4.27 -18.87
N LYS A 291 30.21 3.57 -18.72
CA LYS A 291 31.05 3.13 -19.86
C LYS A 291 30.78 1.68 -20.34
N LYS A 292 29.75 1.03 -19.80
CA LYS A 292 29.37 -0.36 -20.16
C LYS A 292 27.94 -0.49 -20.72
N LYS A 293 27.29 0.62 -21.07
CA LYS A 293 26.10 0.65 -21.92
C LYS A 293 26.43 1.41 -23.20
#